data_AF-A0AAQ3JLP8-F1
#
_entry.id   AF-A0AAQ3JLP8-F1
#
_cell.length_a   1.000
_cell.length_b   1.000
_cell.length_c   1.000
_cell.angle_alpha   90.00
_cell.angle_beta   90.00
_cell.angle_gamma   90.00
#
_symmetry.space_group_name_H-M   'P 1'
#
loop_
_entity.id
_entity.type
_entity.pdbx_description
1 polymer ?
#
loop_
_entity_poly.entity_id
_entity_poly.type
_entity_poly.pdbx_seq_one_letter_code
_entity_poly.pdbx_strand_id
1 'polypeptide(L)'
;MDRINALGRLLTRILRHQAFDLKLDMRSDGFVRVHEILKLNTTTFAGVPLRLHTPEEVRVAVARDNKQRFTLSEEDGELLIRANQGHSITTVSRNDLLKPILSIDEAPVCVHGTYRKYLESILQSGLKRMKRLHVHFSSGLPMDGEVISGMRRDVDVLIYSS
;
A
#
# COMPACT_ATOMS: atom_id res chain seq x y z
N MET A 1 6.65 18.97 5.27
CA MET A 1 6.71 17.54 4.91
C MET A 1 7.95 17.33 4.06
N ASP A 2 8.80 16.34 4.37
CA ASP A 2 10.00 16.04 3.59
C ASP A 2 9.66 15.72 2.11
N ARG A 3 10.52 16.15 1.18
CA ARG A 3 10.33 16.02 -0.28
C ARG A 3 10.15 14.57 -0.70
N ILE A 4 10.99 13.66 -0.19
CA ILE A 4 10.96 12.24 -0.52
C ILE A 4 9.71 11.57 0.11
N ASN A 5 9.38 11.93 1.35
CA ASN A 5 8.15 11.44 1.99
C ASN A 5 6.89 11.91 1.24
N ALA A 6 6.87 13.15 0.74
CA ALA A 6 5.76 13.69 -0.06
C ALA A 6 5.62 12.95 -1.40
N LEU A 7 6.74 12.61 -2.05
CA LEU A 7 6.79 11.76 -3.23
C LEU A 7 6.21 10.37 -2.94
N GLY A 8 6.67 9.68 -1.88
CA GLY A 8 6.17 8.35 -1.52
C GLY A 8 4.65 8.31 -1.25
N ARG A 9 4.09 9.34 -0.60
CA ARG A 9 2.63 9.45 -0.42
C ARG A 9 1.90 9.64 -1.75
N LEU A 10 2.45 10.44 -2.65
CA LEU A 10 1.87 10.65 -3.97
C LEU A 10 1.91 9.35 -4.78
N LEU A 11 3.04 8.65 -4.82
CA LEU A 11 3.20 7.36 -5.48
C LEU A 11 2.20 6.33 -4.96
N THR A 12 2.00 6.26 -3.64
CA THR A 12 0.97 5.41 -3.03
C THR A 12 -0.41 5.69 -3.62
N ARG A 13 -0.79 6.97 -3.74
CA ARG A 13 -2.09 7.39 -4.26
C ARG A 13 -2.23 7.05 -5.76
N ILE A 14 -1.21 7.35 -6.55
CA ILE A 14 -1.21 7.09 -8.00
C ILE A 14 -1.33 5.60 -8.26
N LEU A 15 -0.41 4.81 -7.72
CA LEU A 15 -0.30 3.38 -7.99
C LEU A 15 -1.51 2.60 -7.46
N ARG A 16 -2.12 3.01 -6.35
CA ARG A 16 -3.27 2.29 -5.80
C ARG A 16 -4.61 2.69 -6.39
N HIS A 17 -4.77 3.96 -6.76
CA HIS A 17 -6.10 4.53 -7.00
C HIS A 17 -6.26 5.24 -8.33
N GLN A 18 -5.20 5.83 -8.90
CA GLN A 18 -5.36 6.81 -9.98
C GLN A 18 -4.63 6.46 -11.26
N ALA A 19 -3.90 5.34 -11.34
CA ALA A 19 -3.13 5.02 -12.53
C ALA A 19 -4.00 4.98 -13.79
N PHE A 20 -5.22 4.45 -13.68
CA PHE A 20 -6.20 4.45 -14.77
C PHE A 20 -6.67 5.87 -15.15
N ASP A 21 -7.07 6.68 -14.17
CA ASP A 21 -7.52 8.07 -14.40
C ASP A 21 -6.43 8.93 -15.02
N LEU A 22 -5.17 8.65 -14.66
CA LEU A 22 -3.97 9.33 -15.15
C LEU A 22 -3.45 8.74 -16.47
N LYS A 23 -4.18 7.77 -17.06
CA LYS A 23 -3.84 7.10 -18.32
C LYS A 23 -2.43 6.48 -18.32
N LEU A 24 -1.98 6.00 -17.17
CA LEU A 24 -0.75 5.23 -17.06
C LEU A 24 -1.00 3.82 -17.60
N ASP A 25 -0.04 3.32 -18.40
CA ASP A 25 -0.01 1.94 -18.87
C ASP A 25 0.42 1.03 -17.71
N MET A 26 -0.56 0.58 -16.93
CA MET A 26 -0.37 -0.32 -15.80
C MET A 26 -0.58 -1.76 -16.26
N ARG A 27 0.47 -2.57 -16.11
CA ARG A 27 0.45 -4.01 -16.36
C ARG A 27 -0.52 -4.72 -15.40
N SER A 28 -0.94 -5.92 -15.78
CA SER A 28 -1.83 -6.77 -14.97
C SER A 28 -1.27 -7.14 -13.60
N ASP A 29 0.06 -7.15 -13.46
CA ASP A 29 0.80 -7.38 -12.22
C ASP A 29 1.02 -6.10 -11.37
N GLY A 30 0.48 -4.96 -11.84
CA GLY A 30 0.50 -3.66 -11.17
C GLY A 30 1.71 -2.79 -11.49
N PHE A 31 2.68 -3.26 -12.29
CA PHE A 31 3.85 -2.47 -12.63
C PHE A 31 3.54 -1.36 -13.64
N VAL A 32 4.17 -0.21 -13.42
CA VAL A 32 4.16 0.96 -14.29
C VAL A 32 5.60 1.46 -14.44
N ARG A 33 5.95 1.95 -15.63
CA ARG A 33 7.25 2.60 -15.89
C ARG A 33 7.38 3.88 -15.06
N VAL A 34 8.47 4.01 -14.30
CA VAL A 34 8.73 5.20 -13.46
C VAL A 34 8.82 6.47 -14.31
N HIS A 35 9.41 6.38 -15.50
CA HIS A 35 9.53 7.52 -16.41
C HIS A 35 8.17 8.11 -16.81
N GLU A 36 7.16 7.26 -17.06
CA GLU A 36 5.80 7.69 -17.40
C GLU A 36 5.11 8.39 -16.21
N ILE A 37 5.34 7.89 -14.99
CA ILE A 37 4.84 8.55 -13.77
C ILE A 37 5.46 9.94 -13.61
N LEU A 38 6.77 10.09 -13.82
CA LEU A 38 7.47 11.36 -13.65
C LEU A 38 7.04 12.43 -14.68
N LYS A 39 6.48 12.03 -15.84
CA LYS A 39 5.93 12.95 -16.86
C LYS A 39 4.58 13.55 -16.48
N LEU A 40 3.88 12.99 -15.49
CA LEU A 40 2.55 13.44 -15.11
C LEU A 40 2.56 14.90 -14.64
N ASN A 41 1.53 15.65 -15.04
CA ASN A 41 1.29 17.02 -14.59
C ASN A 41 0.60 17.00 -13.21
N THR A 42 1.31 16.51 -12.20
CA THR A 42 0.81 16.44 -10.83
C THR A 42 1.89 16.88 -9.85
N THR A 43 1.47 17.47 -8.74
CA THR A 43 2.34 17.93 -7.67
C THR A 43 2.25 17.01 -6.46
N THR A 44 3.37 16.87 -5.76
CA THR A 44 3.42 16.20 -4.45
C THR A 44 2.67 17.03 -3.41
N PHE A 45 2.40 16.43 -2.25
CA PHE A 45 1.80 17.13 -1.11
C PHE A 45 2.67 18.27 -0.56
N ALA A 46 3.95 18.34 -0.96
CA ALA A 46 4.86 19.43 -0.63
C ALA A 46 4.89 20.53 -1.73
N GLY A 47 4.02 20.45 -2.74
CA GLY A 47 3.95 21.43 -3.83
C GLY A 47 5.00 21.23 -4.94
N VAL A 48 5.82 20.18 -4.88
CA VAL A 48 6.86 19.91 -5.88
C VAL A 48 6.25 19.15 -7.07
N PRO A 49 6.36 19.65 -8.32
CA PRO A 49 5.93 18.92 -9.51
C PRO A 49 6.66 17.59 -9.71
N LEU A 50 5.96 16.54 -10.14
CA LEU A 50 6.55 15.22 -10.42
C LEU A 50 7.72 15.28 -11.41
N ARG A 51 7.63 16.16 -12.41
CA ARG A 51 8.68 16.35 -13.43
C ARG A 51 10.02 16.84 -12.88
N LEU A 52 10.05 17.39 -11.68
CA LEU A 52 11.28 17.82 -11.01
C LEU A 52 11.93 16.71 -10.18
N HIS A 53 11.28 15.55 -10.08
CA HIS A 53 11.81 14.38 -9.40
C HIS A 53 12.58 13.47 -10.36
N THR A 54 13.55 12.73 -9.82
CA THR A 54 14.38 11.80 -10.59
C THR A 54 14.02 10.34 -10.27
N PRO A 55 14.37 9.38 -11.14
CA PRO A 55 14.24 7.95 -10.82
C PRO A 55 15.00 7.55 -9.55
N GLU A 56 16.12 8.20 -9.25
CA GLU A 56 16.89 7.96 -8.03
C GLU A 56 16.11 8.41 -6.78
N GLU A 57 15.42 9.55 -6.83
CA GLU A 57 14.54 9.96 -5.73
C GLU A 57 13.38 8.97 -5.52
N VAL A 58 12.90 8.31 -6.57
CA VAL A 58 11.92 7.22 -6.46
C VAL A 58 12.54 6.01 -5.76
N ARG A 59 13.77 5.61 -6.11
CA ARG A 59 14.50 4.54 -5.40
C ARG A 59 14.64 4.85 -3.91
N VAL A 60 15.04 6.07 -3.57
CA VAL A 60 15.15 6.53 -2.17
C VAL A 60 13.78 6.53 -1.48
N ALA A 61 12.71 6.96 -2.16
CA ALA A 61 11.35 6.93 -1.60
C ALA A 61 10.88 5.50 -1.28
N VAL A 62 11.19 4.53 -2.15
CA VAL A 62 10.91 3.10 -1.90
C VAL A 62 11.76 2.58 -0.75
N ALA A 63 13.06 2.87 -0.72
CA ALA A 63 13.96 2.44 0.34
C ALA A 63 13.57 3.00 1.72
N ARG A 64 13.01 4.22 1.79
CA ARG A 64 12.51 4.84 3.03
C ARG A 64 11.11 4.36 3.44
N ASP A 65 10.41 3.62 2.60
CA ASP A 65 9.07 3.13 2.96
C ASP A 65 9.19 1.90 3.87
N ASN A 66 9.23 2.17 5.18
CA ASN A 66 9.22 1.17 6.24
C ASN A 66 7.99 0.25 6.23
N LYS A 67 7.02 0.49 5.33
CA LYS A 67 5.80 -0.31 5.19
C LYS A 67 5.85 -1.26 4.00
N GLN A 68 6.96 -1.28 3.26
CA GLN A 68 7.16 -2.10 2.05
C GLN A 68 5.96 -2.04 1.10
N ARG A 69 5.45 -0.83 0.87
CA ARG A 69 4.29 -0.56 0.02
C ARG A 69 4.60 -0.70 -1.46
N PHE A 70 5.88 -0.72 -1.84
CA PHE A 70 6.31 -0.70 -3.22
C PHE A 70 7.30 -1.82 -3.51
N THR A 71 7.29 -2.27 -4.76
CA THR A 71 8.36 -3.09 -5.35
C THR A 71 8.86 -2.38 -6.59
N LEU A 72 10.18 -2.35 -6.75
CA LEU A 72 10.87 -1.90 -7.95
C LEU A 72 11.31 -3.13 -8.76
N SER A 73 11.26 -3.00 -10.08
CA SER A 73 11.81 -3.96 -11.03
C SER A 73 12.61 -3.19 -12.08
N GLU A 74 13.66 -3.79 -12.62
CA GLU A 74 14.42 -3.23 -13.72
C GLU A 74 14.38 -4.24 -14.87
N GLU A 75 13.73 -3.88 -15.97
CA GLU A 75 13.49 -4.75 -17.12
C GLU A 75 13.87 -3.96 -18.37
N ASP A 76 14.73 -4.54 -19.22
CA ASP A 76 15.20 -3.92 -20.48
C ASP A 76 15.78 -2.49 -20.31
N GLY A 77 16.40 -2.21 -19.15
CA GLY A 77 16.96 -0.89 -18.81
C GLY A 77 15.92 0.14 -18.36
N GLU A 78 14.65 -0.24 -18.22
CA GLU A 78 13.60 0.60 -17.67
C GLU A 78 13.32 0.29 -16.21
N LEU A 79 13.19 1.33 -15.38
CA LEU A 79 12.77 1.19 -13.99
C LEU A 79 11.25 1.14 -13.92
N LEU A 80 10.70 0.05 -13.39
CA LEU A 80 9.28 -0.13 -13.10
C LEU A 80 9.01 -0.08 -11.61
N ILE A 81 7.81 0.36 -11.25
CA ILE A 81 7.32 0.38 -9.88
C ILE A 81 5.87 -0.12 -9.81
N ARG A 82 5.55 -0.86 -8.75
CA ARG A 82 4.17 -1.18 -8.38
C ARG A 82 3.92 -0.92 -6.90
N ALA A 83 2.65 -0.80 -6.52
CA ALA A 83 2.27 -0.96 -5.13
C ALA A 83 2.10 -2.45 -4.80
N ASN A 84 2.49 -2.87 -3.59
CA ASN A 84 2.40 -4.28 -3.20
C ASN A 84 0.99 -4.67 -2.77
N GLN A 85 0.23 -3.71 -2.24
CA GLN A 85 -1.09 -3.93 -1.68
C GLN A 85 -1.96 -2.68 -1.80
N GLY A 86 -3.27 -2.85 -1.63
CA GLY A 86 -4.22 -1.76 -1.46
C GLY A 86 -4.67 -1.07 -2.75
N HIS A 87 -4.53 -1.74 -3.89
CA HIS A 87 -5.12 -1.29 -5.15
C HIS A 87 -6.65 -1.22 -5.03
N SER A 88 -7.24 -0.17 -5.58
CA SER A 88 -8.66 -0.09 -5.92
C SER A 88 -8.90 -0.13 -7.44
N ILE A 89 -7.85 -0.12 -8.25
CA ILE A 89 -7.87 -0.22 -9.73
C ILE A 89 -8.18 -1.64 -10.18
N THR A 90 -9.25 -1.84 -10.95
CA THR A 90 -9.80 -3.16 -11.34
C THR A 90 -8.92 -3.96 -12.29
N THR A 91 -8.02 -3.31 -13.03
CA THR A 91 -7.17 -3.92 -14.08
C THR A 91 -6.04 -4.80 -13.54
N VAL A 92 -5.61 -4.59 -12.30
CA VAL A 92 -4.60 -5.44 -11.66
C VAL A 92 -5.28 -6.73 -11.24
N SER A 93 -4.77 -7.88 -11.69
CA SER A 93 -5.25 -9.19 -11.21
C SER A 93 -4.79 -9.35 -9.76
N ARG A 94 -5.58 -8.80 -8.83
CA ARG A 94 -5.18 -8.66 -7.41
C ARG A 94 -5.07 -10.00 -6.69
N ASN A 95 -5.64 -11.08 -7.23
CA ASN A 95 -5.45 -12.44 -6.73
C ASN A 95 -4.03 -12.94 -6.99
N ASP A 96 -3.39 -12.53 -8.09
CA ASP A 96 -2.00 -12.92 -8.41
C ASP A 96 -0.98 -12.22 -7.49
N LEU A 97 -1.42 -11.23 -6.71
CA LEU A 97 -0.62 -10.51 -5.72
C LEU A 97 -0.80 -11.04 -4.29
N LEU A 98 -1.68 -12.02 -4.08
CA LEU A 98 -2.01 -12.56 -2.77
C LEU A 98 -1.69 -14.06 -2.73
N LYS A 99 -0.95 -14.48 -1.70
CA LYS A 99 -0.79 -15.89 -1.40
C LYS A 99 -1.90 -16.31 -0.43
N PRO A 100 -2.69 -17.35 -0.73
CA PRO A 100 -3.65 -17.89 0.24
C PRO A 100 -2.90 -18.45 1.46
N ILE A 101 -3.49 -18.25 2.64
CA ILE A 101 -3.05 -18.86 3.89
C ILE A 101 -3.81 -20.18 4.02
N LEU A 102 -3.10 -21.30 4.10
CA LEU A 102 -3.70 -22.65 4.07
C LEU A 102 -3.62 -23.38 5.42
N SER A 103 -2.80 -22.90 6.35
CA SER A 103 -2.71 -23.44 7.71
C SER A 103 -2.56 -22.33 8.76
N ILE A 104 -2.88 -22.66 10.01
CA ILE A 104 -2.71 -21.76 11.14
C ILE A 104 -1.23 -21.38 11.34
N ASP A 105 -0.30 -22.29 11.00
CA ASP A 105 1.14 -22.10 11.16
C ASP A 105 1.70 -21.01 10.23
N GLU A 106 1.05 -20.77 9.09
CA GLU A 106 1.43 -19.70 8.17
C GLU A 106 1.05 -18.29 8.70
N ALA A 107 0.12 -18.20 9.65
CA ALA A 107 -0.32 -16.95 10.27
C ALA A 107 -0.78 -17.18 11.73
N PRO A 108 0.16 -17.49 12.65
CA PRO A 108 -0.16 -17.86 14.03
C PRO A 108 -0.78 -16.71 14.84
N VAL A 109 -0.55 -15.47 14.39
CA VAL A 109 -1.17 -14.27 14.95
C VAL A 109 -1.91 -13.55 13.83
N CYS A 110 -3.20 -13.30 14.05
CA CYS A 110 -4.06 -12.59 13.12
C CYS A 110 -4.85 -11.54 13.90
N VAL A 111 -4.35 -10.29 13.93
CA VAL A 111 -4.92 -9.22 14.75
C VAL A 111 -5.39 -8.03 13.93
N HIS A 112 -6.59 -7.54 14.21
CA HIS A 112 -7.18 -6.35 13.62
C HIS A 112 -7.24 -5.22 14.64
N GLY A 113 -6.68 -4.06 14.31
CA GLY A 113 -6.75 -2.87 15.15
C GLY A 113 -7.86 -1.94 14.71
N THR A 114 -8.68 -1.52 15.66
CA THR A 114 -9.81 -0.62 15.44
C THR A 114 -9.91 0.43 16.56
N TYR A 115 -10.90 1.30 16.49
CA TYR A 115 -11.17 2.31 17.51
C TYR A 115 -12.40 1.92 18.33
N ARG A 116 -12.42 2.24 19.63
CA ARG A 116 -13.52 1.93 20.57
C ARG A 116 -14.89 2.34 20.07
N LYS A 117 -14.99 3.48 19.38
CA LYS A 117 -16.23 3.97 18.77
C LYS A 117 -16.85 3.02 17.73
N TYR A 118 -16.09 2.07 17.19
CA TYR A 118 -16.58 1.07 16.23
C TYR A 118 -16.84 -0.29 16.87
N LEU A 119 -16.50 -0.48 18.15
CA LEU A 119 -16.58 -1.79 18.82
C LEU A 119 -18.01 -2.32 18.85
N GLU A 120 -18.98 -1.48 19.20
CA GLU A 120 -20.39 -1.88 19.26
C GLU A 120 -20.90 -2.38 17.89
N SER A 121 -20.61 -1.62 16.82
CA SER A 121 -20.95 -2.03 15.45
C SER A 121 -20.27 -3.34 15.04
N ILE A 122 -19.03 -3.57 15.49
CA ILE A 122 -18.28 -4.79 15.16
C ILE A 122 -18.84 -5.98 15.93
N LEU A 123 -19.19 -5.83 17.21
CA LEU A 123 -19.81 -6.89 18.00
C LEU A 123 -21.17 -7.31 17.43
N GLN A 124 -21.94 -6.36 16.90
CA GLN A 124 -23.25 -6.64 16.31
C GLN A 124 -23.18 -7.25 14.91
N SER A 125 -22.23 -6.80 14.07
CA SER A 125 -22.25 -7.12 12.63
C SER A 125 -20.97 -7.73 12.06
N GLY A 126 -20.02 -8.06 12.93
CA GLY A 126 -18.70 -8.54 12.57
C GLY A 126 -17.81 -7.47 11.92
N LEU A 127 -16.58 -7.86 11.60
CA LEU A 127 -15.66 -7.03 10.84
C LEU A 127 -16.12 -6.90 9.39
N LYS A 128 -16.20 -5.66 8.90
CA LYS A 128 -16.57 -5.35 7.52
C LYS A 128 -15.38 -4.83 6.75
N ARG A 129 -15.28 -5.20 5.47
CA ARG A 129 -14.27 -4.67 4.53
C ARG A 129 -14.41 -3.15 4.28
N MET A 130 -15.58 -2.58 4.61
CA MET A 130 -15.92 -1.18 4.31
C MET A 130 -15.69 -0.86 2.82
N LYS A 131 -14.92 0.19 2.50
CA LYS A 131 -14.56 0.54 1.12
C LYS A 131 -13.45 -0.35 0.52
N ARG A 132 -12.91 -1.31 1.28
CA ARG A 132 -11.86 -2.23 0.82
C ARG A 132 -12.45 -3.52 0.26
N LEU A 133 -11.60 -4.35 -0.33
CA LEU A 133 -11.97 -5.65 -0.90
C LEU A 133 -12.01 -6.75 0.16
N HIS A 134 -11.04 -6.74 1.09
CA HIS A 134 -10.95 -7.70 2.20
C HIS A 134 -10.88 -6.97 3.54
N VAL A 135 -11.18 -7.68 4.62
CA VAL A 135 -10.77 -7.27 5.97
C VAL A 135 -9.26 -7.50 6.09
N HIS A 136 -8.54 -6.53 6.63
CA HIS A 136 -7.08 -6.62 6.78
C HIS A 136 -6.74 -6.99 8.21
N PHE A 137 -5.86 -7.96 8.36
CA PHE A 137 -5.24 -8.33 9.63
C PHE A 137 -3.74 -8.05 9.58
N SER A 138 -3.14 -8.01 10.75
CA SER A 138 -1.71 -7.86 10.99
C SER A 138 -1.19 -9.14 11.63
N SER A 139 0.03 -9.54 11.30
CA SER A 139 0.69 -10.73 11.87
C SER A 139 1.26 -10.51 13.28
N GLY A 140 0.88 -9.41 13.93
CA GLY A 140 1.33 -8.99 15.26
C GLY A 140 1.03 -7.52 15.52
N LEU A 141 1.53 -7.00 16.64
CA LEU A 141 1.32 -5.60 17.03
C LEU A 141 2.40 -4.67 16.44
N PRO A 142 2.07 -3.39 16.18
CA PRO A 142 3.04 -2.41 15.68
C PRO A 142 4.29 -2.21 16.56
N MET A 143 4.25 -2.66 17.82
CA MET A 143 5.33 -2.51 18.79
C MET A 143 6.28 -3.72 18.84
N ASP A 144 5.90 -4.85 18.24
CA ASP A 144 6.65 -6.11 18.34
C ASP A 144 7.90 -6.12 17.44
N GLY A 145 8.13 -5.07 16.64
CA GLY A 145 9.30 -4.91 15.77
C GLY A 145 9.31 -5.79 14.52
N GLU A 146 8.67 -6.96 14.57
CA GLU A 146 8.55 -7.91 13.45
C GLU A 146 7.46 -7.52 12.44
N VAL A 147 6.57 -6.60 12.84
CA VAL A 147 5.40 -6.21 12.05
C VAL A 147 5.67 -4.90 11.33
N ILE A 148 6.04 -5.03 10.06
CA ILE A 148 6.41 -3.94 9.16
C ILE A 148 5.22 -3.00 8.93
N SER A 149 4.02 -3.54 8.66
CA SER A 149 2.80 -2.75 8.52
C SER A 149 1.52 -3.61 8.59
N GLY A 150 0.42 -3.02 9.06
CA GLY A 150 -0.88 -3.70 9.08
C GLY A 150 -1.93 -2.94 9.89
N MET A 151 -1.47 -2.23 10.92
CA MET A 151 -2.31 -1.54 11.90
C MET A 151 -1.81 -0.10 12.14
N ARG A 152 -2.72 0.82 12.48
CA ARG A 152 -2.30 2.17 12.90
C ARG A 152 -1.78 2.11 14.34
N ARG A 153 -0.89 3.03 14.71
CA ARG A 153 -0.29 3.07 16.06
C ARG A 153 -1.23 3.65 17.12
N ASP A 154 -2.27 4.37 16.70
CA ASP A 154 -3.23 5.07 17.55
C ASP A 154 -4.55 4.30 17.74
N VAL A 155 -4.59 3.02 17.37
CA VAL A 155 -5.75 2.17 17.66
C VAL A 155 -5.80 1.86 19.16
N ASP A 156 -7.01 1.78 19.73
CA ASP A 156 -7.25 1.54 21.16
C ASP A 156 -8.02 0.24 21.43
N VAL A 157 -8.33 -0.53 20.38
CA VAL A 157 -8.97 -1.84 20.45
C VAL A 157 -8.29 -2.81 19.50
N LEU A 158 -8.01 -4.02 20.00
CA LEU A 158 -7.43 -5.13 19.27
C LEU A 158 -8.43 -6.28 19.22
N ILE A 159 -8.62 -6.87 18.03
CA ILE A 159 -9.48 -8.02 17.80
C ILE A 159 -8.62 -9.14 17.24
N TYR A 160 -8.51 -10.24 17.97
CA TYR A 160 -7.77 -11.44 17.57
C TYR A 160 -8.72 -12.39 16.84
N SER A 161 -8.29 -12.91 15.69
CA SER A 161 -8.94 -14.01 15.00
C SER A 161 -8.25 -15.31 15.42
N SER A 162 -9.00 -16.20 16.05
CA SER A 162 -8.63 -17.59 16.35
C SER A 162 -9.19 -18.53 15.30
#